data_AF-A0A382LMP3-F1
#
_entry.id   AF-A0A382LMP3-F1
#
_cell.length_a   1.000
_cell.length_b   1.000
_cell.length_c   1.000
_cell.angle_alpha   90.00
_cell.angle_beta   90.00
_cell.angle_gamma   90.00
#
_symmetry.space_group_name_H-M   'P 1'
#
loop_
_entity.id
_entity.type
_entity.pdbx_description
1 polymer ?
#
loop_
_entity_poly.entity_id
_entity_poly.type
_entity_poly.pdbx_seq_one_letter_code
_entity_poly.pdbx_strand_id
1 'polypeptide(L)'
;MSKLLLFFVLVFYSFSEAHSRPPYDGTIFYFKDVINSKDPSSFQEIVYVGQDNRTMFDRRKNDWIKNNAYLFNASYDDGLTIEIQVNSEFKDNKASEYASQYAKVIGQLPTVLRKDVQTVWIHKGDKPFGGGNQNLLIHIIQGEKYISEGILEETLVHEACHTSLDLDHGNAKGWRAAQKADDEFISTYAKDYPKREDIAESFLTWLVVRHLSDRVS
;
A
#
# COMPACT_ATOMS: atom_id res chain seq x y z
N MET A 1 -42.30 54.82 -39.18
CA MET A 1 -40.87 54.65 -39.52
C MET A 1 -40.16 54.09 -38.29
N SER A 2 -39.48 52.96 -38.48
CA SER A 2 -38.48 52.27 -37.65
C SER A 2 -38.78 51.97 -36.17
N LYS A 3 -39.14 50.71 -35.87
CA LYS A 3 -38.96 50.10 -34.54
C LYS A 3 -37.51 49.60 -34.45
N LEU A 4 -36.74 50.15 -33.51
CA LEU A 4 -35.38 49.72 -33.20
C LEU A 4 -35.45 48.41 -32.39
N LEU A 5 -35.10 47.28 -33.01
CA LEU A 5 -34.91 46.02 -32.29
C LEU A 5 -33.50 46.04 -31.66
N LEU A 6 -33.41 46.08 -30.33
CA LEU A 6 -32.18 45.75 -29.63
C LEU A 6 -32.00 44.23 -29.61
N PHE A 7 -30.96 43.74 -30.28
CA PHE A 7 -30.48 42.37 -30.14
C PHE A 7 -29.56 42.29 -28.92
N PHE A 8 -30.02 41.63 -27.85
CA PHE A 8 -29.17 41.23 -26.74
C PHE A 8 -28.46 39.93 -27.13
N VAL A 9 -27.16 40.01 -27.42
CA VAL A 9 -26.31 38.82 -27.59
C VAL A 9 -25.88 38.38 -26.18
N LEU A 10 -26.51 37.33 -25.67
CA LEU A 10 -26.05 36.62 -24.48
C LEU A 10 -24.86 35.75 -24.88
N VAL A 11 -23.65 36.22 -24.57
CA VAL A 11 -22.43 35.41 -24.64
C VAL A 11 -22.41 34.50 -23.41
N PHE A 12 -22.74 33.23 -23.60
CA PHE A 12 -22.50 32.20 -22.59
C PHE A 12 -21.01 31.86 -22.60
N TYR A 13 -20.26 32.37 -21.62
CA TYR A 13 -18.96 31.81 -21.29
C TYR A 13 -19.20 30.46 -20.60
N SER A 14 -19.02 29.37 -21.35
CA SER A 14 -18.79 28.07 -20.72
C SER A 14 -17.41 28.13 -20.08
N PHE A 15 -17.37 28.41 -18.78
CA PHE A 15 -16.22 28.02 -17.97
C PHE A 15 -16.20 26.50 -17.95
N SER A 16 -15.44 25.89 -18.85
CA SER A 16 -14.98 24.54 -18.59
C SER A 16 -14.05 24.69 -17.39
N GLU A 17 -14.49 24.28 -16.19
CA GLU A 17 -13.54 24.02 -15.12
C GLU A 17 -12.57 22.98 -15.68
N ALA A 18 -11.36 23.42 -16.00
CA ALA A 18 -10.27 22.51 -16.29
C ALA A 18 -9.97 21.84 -14.95
N HIS A 19 -10.67 20.76 -14.64
CA HIS A 19 -10.30 19.91 -13.52
C HIS A 19 -8.84 19.52 -13.75
N SER A 20 -7.98 19.93 -12.83
CA SER A 20 -6.60 19.46 -12.77
C SER A 20 -6.64 17.94 -12.90
N ARG A 21 -5.78 17.33 -13.72
CA ARG A 21 -5.67 15.87 -13.70
C ARG A 21 -4.90 15.46 -12.45
N PRO A 22 -5.16 14.28 -11.87
CA PRO A 22 -4.29 13.75 -10.83
C PRO A 22 -2.83 13.79 -11.29
N PRO A 23 -1.89 14.23 -10.43
CA PRO A 23 -0.49 14.39 -10.82
C PRO A 23 0.23 13.05 -11.07
N TYR A 24 -0.29 11.96 -10.50
CA TYR A 24 0.28 10.62 -10.63
C TYR A 24 -0.75 9.64 -11.21
N ASP A 25 -0.28 8.53 -11.78
CA ASP A 25 -1.14 7.40 -12.15
C ASP A 25 -1.23 6.35 -11.04
N GLY A 26 -0.11 6.11 -10.35
CA GLY A 26 -0.02 5.40 -9.07
C GLY A 26 1.19 5.92 -8.28
N THR A 27 1.00 6.27 -7.01
CA THR A 27 2.01 7.04 -6.27
C THR A 27 3.32 6.29 -6.03
N ILE A 28 3.26 4.97 -5.86
CA ILE A 28 4.44 4.12 -5.64
C ILE A 28 5.51 4.24 -6.74
N PHE A 29 5.14 4.62 -7.97
CA PHE A 29 6.07 4.70 -9.10
C PHE A 29 6.88 6.00 -9.15
N TYR A 30 6.54 7.00 -8.34
CA TYR A 30 7.18 8.33 -8.37
C TYR A 30 8.02 8.63 -7.13
N PHE A 31 7.89 7.83 -6.07
CA PHE A 31 8.61 8.00 -4.80
C PHE A 31 9.59 6.85 -4.54
N LYS A 32 10.27 6.40 -5.60
CA LYS A 32 11.18 5.25 -5.56
C LYS A 32 12.35 5.48 -4.59
N ASP A 33 12.71 4.45 -3.83
CA ASP A 33 13.87 4.43 -2.91
C ASP A 33 13.80 5.50 -1.82
N VAL A 34 12.62 6.11 -1.60
CA VAL A 34 12.42 7.14 -0.59
C VAL A 34 12.48 6.53 0.80
N ILE A 35 12.03 5.28 0.93
CA ILE A 35 12.37 4.36 2.02
C ILE A 35 13.22 3.25 1.41
N ASN A 36 14.35 2.94 2.02
CA ASN A 36 15.27 1.95 1.46
C ASN A 36 16.00 1.14 2.52
N SER A 37 16.75 0.15 2.07
CA SER A 37 17.49 -0.80 2.91
C SER A 37 18.43 -0.19 3.97
N LYS A 38 18.79 1.10 3.87
CA LYS A 38 19.62 1.81 4.85
C LYS A 38 18.80 2.44 5.98
N ASP A 39 17.49 2.56 5.82
CA ASP A 39 16.63 3.12 6.85
C ASP A 39 16.54 2.21 8.07
N PRO A 40 16.43 2.79 9.27
CA PRO A 40 16.18 2.03 10.48
C PRO A 40 14.95 1.14 10.33
N SER A 41 15.03 -0.05 10.92
CA SER A 41 13.91 -0.96 11.03
C SER A 41 13.66 -1.23 12.51
N SER A 42 12.40 -1.23 12.91
CA SER A 42 11.99 -1.67 14.26
C SER A 42 12.14 -3.17 14.45
N PHE A 43 12.44 -3.93 13.40
CA PHE A 43 12.62 -5.38 13.45
C PHE A 43 13.72 -5.76 14.46
N GLN A 44 13.36 -6.58 15.44
CA GLN A 44 14.29 -7.05 16.47
C GLN A 44 14.75 -8.48 16.20
N GLU A 45 13.79 -9.39 16.07
CA GLU A 45 14.08 -10.81 15.92
C GLU A 45 13.00 -11.53 15.13
N ILE A 46 13.37 -12.69 14.59
CA ILE A 46 12.45 -13.64 13.96
C ILE A 46 12.73 -15.04 14.49
N VAL A 47 11.69 -15.73 14.94
CA VAL A 47 11.78 -17.08 15.50
C VAL A 47 10.99 -18.04 14.62
N TYR A 48 11.64 -19.10 14.14
CA TYR A 48 10.95 -20.20 13.47
C TYR A 48 10.17 -21.04 14.50
N VAL A 49 8.86 -21.19 14.30
CA VAL A 49 7.98 -21.89 15.24
C VAL A 49 7.49 -23.25 14.73
N GLY A 50 7.91 -23.66 13.53
CA GLY A 50 7.59 -24.95 12.92
C GLY A 50 6.72 -24.83 11.67
N GLN A 51 6.04 -25.93 11.33
CA GLN A 51 5.03 -25.95 10.28
C GLN A 51 3.68 -26.35 10.85
N ASP A 52 2.64 -25.71 10.35
CA ASP A 52 1.26 -26.09 10.66
C ASP A 52 0.32 -25.62 9.53
N ASN A 53 -0.89 -26.17 9.50
CA ASN A 53 -1.89 -25.79 8.53
C ASN A 53 -2.37 -24.35 8.77
N ARG A 54 -2.36 -23.56 7.70
CA ARG A 54 -2.95 -22.22 7.62
C ARG A 54 -3.87 -22.13 6.42
N THR A 55 -4.88 -21.28 6.54
CA THR A 55 -5.73 -20.86 5.41
C THR A 55 -5.16 -19.54 4.89
N MET A 56 -4.64 -19.56 3.67
CA MET A 56 -3.95 -18.41 3.05
C MET A 56 -4.65 -18.07 1.74
N PHE A 57 -4.76 -16.79 1.38
CA PHE A 57 -5.23 -16.41 0.04
C PHE A 57 -4.09 -16.50 -0.98
N ASP A 58 -4.26 -17.29 -2.03
CA ASP A 58 -3.29 -17.40 -3.11
C ASP A 58 -3.84 -16.72 -4.38
N ARG A 59 -3.32 -15.53 -4.68
CA ARG A 59 -3.79 -14.73 -5.82
C ARG A 59 -3.50 -15.38 -7.18
N ARG A 60 -2.60 -16.36 -7.26
CA ARG A 60 -2.38 -17.13 -8.50
C ARG A 60 -3.59 -18.01 -8.82
N LYS A 61 -4.29 -18.48 -7.78
CA LYS A 61 -5.52 -19.28 -7.87
C LYS A 61 -6.78 -18.43 -7.73
N ASN A 62 -6.62 -17.21 -7.22
CA ASN A 62 -7.73 -16.33 -6.85
C ASN A 62 -8.67 -17.00 -5.85
N ASP A 63 -8.11 -17.75 -4.89
CA ASP A 63 -8.87 -18.54 -3.92
C ASP A 63 -8.07 -18.77 -2.63
N TRP A 64 -8.78 -19.15 -1.58
CA TRP A 64 -8.24 -19.58 -0.31
C TRP A 64 -7.69 -21.00 -0.41
N ILE A 65 -6.47 -21.22 0.05
CA ILE A 65 -5.84 -22.53 0.09
C ILE A 65 -5.59 -22.95 1.54
N LYS A 66 -5.60 -24.26 1.77
CA LYS A 66 -4.99 -24.85 2.98
C LYS A 66 -3.55 -25.20 2.66
N ASN A 67 -2.61 -24.74 3.49
CA ASN A 67 -1.19 -24.96 3.31
C ASN A 67 -0.53 -25.30 4.65
N ASN A 68 0.33 -26.32 4.68
CA ASN A 68 1.19 -26.61 5.84
C ASN A 68 2.40 -25.66 5.83
N ALA A 69 2.14 -24.39 6.11
CA ALA A 69 3.09 -23.30 5.94
C ALA A 69 4.24 -23.38 6.96
N TYR A 70 5.42 -22.88 6.58
CA TYR A 70 6.47 -22.56 7.55
C TYR A 70 6.09 -21.29 8.29
N LEU A 71 6.17 -21.34 9.60
CA LEU A 71 5.70 -20.28 10.47
C LEU A 71 6.86 -19.62 11.18
N PHE A 72 6.85 -18.30 11.16
CA PHE A 72 7.84 -17.48 11.84
C PHE A 72 7.15 -16.37 12.61
N ASN A 73 7.58 -16.11 13.85
CA ASN A 73 7.12 -14.95 14.61
C ASN A 73 8.19 -13.88 14.54
N ALA A 74 7.85 -12.73 13.95
CA ALA A 74 8.69 -11.54 13.94
C ALA A 74 8.26 -10.60 15.07
N SER A 75 9.23 -10.07 15.82
CA SER A 75 9.05 -9.11 16.91
C SER A 75 9.67 -7.76 16.57
N TYR A 76 9.05 -6.68 17.04
CA TYR A 76 9.46 -5.30 16.74
C TYR A 76 9.67 -4.49 18.03
N ASP A 77 10.49 -3.44 17.96
CA ASP A 77 10.89 -2.61 19.12
C ASP A 77 9.78 -1.75 19.73
N ASP A 78 8.65 -1.64 19.04
CA ASP A 78 7.42 -1.04 19.52
C ASP A 78 6.47 -2.06 20.18
N GLY A 79 6.92 -3.30 20.37
CA GLY A 79 6.17 -4.37 21.04
C GLY A 79 5.17 -5.08 20.14
N LEU A 80 5.12 -4.76 18.85
CA LEU A 80 4.30 -5.49 17.89
C LEU A 80 4.91 -6.84 17.54
N THR A 81 4.07 -7.79 17.14
CA THR A 81 4.47 -9.12 16.66
C THR A 81 3.65 -9.52 15.44
N ILE A 82 4.27 -10.19 14.47
CA ILE A 82 3.61 -10.61 13.22
C ILE A 82 3.94 -12.10 12.95
N GLU A 83 2.90 -12.92 12.70
CA GLU A 83 3.09 -14.32 12.23
C GLU A 83 3.29 -14.32 10.71
N ILE A 84 4.51 -14.61 10.26
CA ILE A 84 4.85 -14.76 8.85
C ILE A 84 4.66 -16.22 8.44
N GLN A 85 3.76 -16.44 7.49
CA GLN A 85 3.37 -17.74 6.96
C GLN A 85 3.94 -17.89 5.55
N VAL A 86 4.98 -18.70 5.42
CA VAL A 86 5.64 -18.95 4.14
C VAL A 86 5.13 -20.26 3.57
N ASN A 87 4.64 -20.20 2.33
CA ASN A 87 4.02 -21.35 1.68
C ASN A 87 4.97 -22.56 1.63
N SER A 88 4.45 -23.77 1.88
CA SER A 88 5.22 -25.02 1.85
C SER A 88 5.88 -25.36 0.52
N GLU A 89 5.56 -24.64 -0.56
CA GLU A 89 6.25 -24.75 -1.85
C GLU A 89 7.71 -24.28 -1.81
N PHE A 90 8.11 -23.55 -0.77
CA PHE A 90 9.50 -23.23 -0.47
C PHE A 90 10.15 -24.35 0.36
N LYS A 91 11.49 -24.45 0.30
CA LYS A 91 12.26 -25.30 1.23
C LYS A 91 12.68 -24.47 2.43
N ASP A 92 12.95 -25.08 3.57
CA ASP A 92 13.24 -24.42 4.87
C ASP A 92 14.22 -23.26 4.76
N ASN A 93 15.35 -23.45 4.07
CA ASN A 93 16.36 -22.41 3.90
C ASN A 93 15.79 -21.17 3.21
N LYS A 94 15.04 -21.36 2.12
CA LYS A 94 14.38 -20.26 1.39
C LYS A 94 13.21 -19.68 2.16
N ALA A 95 12.48 -20.48 2.91
CA ALA A 95 11.38 -19.99 3.74
C ALA A 95 11.89 -19.02 4.80
N SER A 96 12.98 -19.37 5.49
CA SER A 96 13.61 -18.51 6.49
C SER A 96 14.22 -17.24 5.88
N GLU A 97 14.86 -17.33 4.71
CA GLU A 97 15.38 -16.17 3.98
C GLU A 97 14.28 -15.17 3.65
N TYR A 98 13.17 -15.62 3.03
CA TYR A 98 12.07 -14.73 2.67
C TYR A 98 11.36 -14.17 3.90
N ALA A 99 11.11 -14.99 4.93
CA ALA A 99 10.49 -14.50 6.17
C ALA A 99 11.33 -13.39 6.81
N SER A 100 12.65 -13.60 6.91
CA SER A 100 13.57 -12.61 7.50
C SER A 100 13.67 -11.33 6.67
N GLN A 101 13.73 -11.46 5.35
CA GLN A 101 13.77 -10.32 4.44
C GLN A 101 12.54 -9.43 4.63
N TYR A 102 11.33 -10.00 4.51
CA TYR A 102 10.11 -9.21 4.60
C TYR A 102 9.82 -8.76 6.03
N ALA A 103 10.21 -9.50 7.07
CA ALA A 103 10.12 -9.03 8.46
C ALA A 103 10.89 -7.72 8.66
N LYS A 104 12.12 -7.66 8.13
CA LYS A 104 12.98 -6.47 8.21
C LYS A 104 12.39 -5.30 7.43
N VAL A 105 11.98 -5.52 6.18
CA VAL A 105 11.38 -4.48 5.33
C VAL A 105 10.10 -3.97 5.97
N ILE A 106 9.26 -4.86 6.50
CA ILE A 106 8.04 -4.47 7.20
C ILE A 106 8.36 -3.57 8.41
N GLY A 107 9.41 -3.88 9.16
CA GLY A 107 9.85 -3.05 10.29
C GLY A 107 10.33 -1.64 9.92
N GLN A 108 10.57 -1.34 8.64
CA GLN A 108 10.89 0.02 8.18
C GLN A 108 9.63 0.88 8.02
N LEU A 109 8.44 0.27 8.01
CA LEU A 109 7.19 1.03 7.96
C LEU A 109 6.91 1.72 9.30
N PRO A 110 6.29 2.92 9.28
CA PRO A 110 5.76 3.57 10.47
C PRO A 110 4.87 2.62 11.28
N THR A 111 4.98 2.66 12.62
CA THR A 111 4.19 1.81 13.54
C THR A 111 2.69 1.84 13.24
N VAL A 112 2.15 3.01 12.86
CA VAL A 112 0.72 3.16 12.53
C VAL A 112 0.27 2.27 11.37
N LEU A 113 1.17 1.91 10.44
CA LEU A 113 0.87 1.02 9.32
C LEU A 113 1.01 -0.46 9.69
N ARG A 114 1.73 -0.77 10.78
CA ARG A 114 1.91 -2.14 11.26
C ARG A 114 0.90 -2.57 12.32
N LYS A 115 0.19 -1.63 12.95
CA LYS A 115 -0.65 -1.87 14.14
C LYS A 115 -1.68 -3.01 13.97
N ASP A 116 -2.24 -3.18 12.78
CA ASP A 116 -3.26 -4.21 12.49
C ASP A 116 -2.73 -5.32 11.58
N VAL A 117 -1.44 -5.32 11.23
CA VAL A 117 -0.82 -6.41 10.48
C VAL A 117 -0.54 -7.54 11.45
N GLN A 118 -1.39 -8.57 11.46
CA GLN A 118 -1.21 -9.74 12.33
C GLN A 118 -0.46 -10.87 11.62
N THR A 119 -0.60 -10.95 10.30
CA THR A 119 -0.04 -12.05 9.50
C THR A 119 0.59 -11.56 8.20
N VAL A 120 1.48 -12.37 7.63
CA VAL A 120 2.00 -12.16 6.27
C VAL A 120 1.94 -13.48 5.51
N TRP A 121 1.40 -13.47 4.30
CA TRP A 121 1.39 -14.63 3.41
C TRP A 121 2.44 -14.50 2.33
N ILE A 122 3.39 -15.43 2.28
CA ILE A 122 4.46 -15.42 1.28
C ILE A 122 4.30 -16.61 0.34
N HIS A 123 4.06 -16.33 -0.94
CA HIS A 123 3.86 -17.29 -2.01
C HIS A 123 4.93 -17.18 -3.10
N LYS A 124 5.12 -18.25 -3.89
CA LYS A 124 5.76 -18.14 -5.20
C LYS A 124 4.91 -17.36 -6.18
N GLY A 125 5.52 -16.86 -7.24
CA GLY A 125 4.81 -16.22 -8.36
C GLY A 125 4.99 -14.72 -8.43
N ASP A 126 4.32 -14.13 -9.41
CA ASP A 126 4.49 -12.76 -9.90
C ASP A 126 3.20 -11.92 -9.80
N LYS A 127 2.29 -12.31 -8.90
CA LYS A 127 1.09 -11.52 -8.65
C LYS A 127 1.43 -10.28 -7.79
N PRO A 128 0.73 -9.16 -7.98
CA PRO A 128 0.89 -7.96 -7.14
C PRO A 128 0.77 -8.28 -5.66
N PHE A 129 1.37 -7.43 -4.82
CA PHE A 129 1.17 -7.49 -3.37
C PHE A 129 -0.26 -7.09 -3.01
N GLY A 130 -0.67 -7.36 -1.77
CA GLY A 130 -2.01 -7.01 -1.30
C GLY A 130 -2.02 -6.73 0.20
N GLY A 131 -2.90 -5.84 0.63
CA GLY A 131 -3.23 -5.57 2.02
C GLY A 131 -4.70 -5.87 2.35
N GLY A 132 -5.00 -5.87 3.65
CA GLY A 132 -6.32 -6.14 4.21
C GLY A 132 -6.39 -7.47 4.95
N ASN A 133 -7.52 -7.78 5.58
CA ASN A 133 -7.70 -8.98 6.41
C ASN A 133 -6.63 -9.14 7.51
N GLN A 134 -6.13 -8.02 8.07
CA GLN A 134 -5.00 -8.02 9.02
C GLN A 134 -3.76 -8.76 8.47
N ASN A 135 -3.56 -8.70 7.15
CA ASN A 135 -2.54 -9.47 6.43
C ASN A 135 -1.84 -8.64 5.34
N LEU A 136 -0.57 -8.95 5.09
CA LEU A 136 0.13 -8.57 3.87
C LEU A 136 0.37 -9.80 2.99
N LEU A 137 -0.07 -9.74 1.74
CA LEU A 137 0.08 -10.78 0.74
C LEU A 137 1.26 -10.47 -0.19
N ILE A 138 2.20 -11.41 -0.26
CA ILE A 138 3.49 -11.24 -0.93
C ILE A 138 3.71 -12.40 -1.90
N HIS A 139 4.12 -12.07 -3.13
CA HIS A 139 4.59 -13.05 -4.11
C HIS A 139 6.02 -12.71 -4.52
N ILE A 140 6.97 -13.62 -4.26
CA ILE A 140 8.40 -13.23 -4.29
C ILE A 140 8.94 -12.83 -5.67
N ILE A 141 8.42 -13.34 -6.79
CA ILE A 141 8.89 -12.93 -8.13
C ILE A 141 8.44 -11.49 -8.39
N GLN A 142 7.26 -11.11 -7.91
CA GLN A 142 6.82 -9.72 -7.97
C GLN A 142 7.63 -8.84 -7.01
N GLY A 143 7.94 -9.35 -5.82
CA GLY A 143 8.81 -8.66 -4.86
C GLY A 143 10.21 -8.40 -5.42
N GLU A 144 10.80 -9.36 -6.13
CA GLU A 144 12.08 -9.19 -6.84
C GLU A 144 12.02 -8.06 -7.89
N LYS A 145 10.90 -7.93 -8.61
CA LYS A 145 10.67 -6.79 -9.53
C LYS A 145 10.60 -5.49 -8.76
N TYR A 146 9.81 -5.42 -7.68
CA TYR A 146 9.70 -4.21 -6.86
C TYR A 146 11.03 -3.78 -6.25
N ILE A 147 11.87 -4.72 -5.82
CA ILE A 147 13.24 -4.44 -5.36
C ILE A 147 14.06 -3.85 -6.50
N SER A 148 14.03 -4.47 -7.70
CA SER A 148 14.79 -3.98 -8.85
C SER A 148 14.33 -2.60 -9.35
N GLU A 149 13.06 -2.28 -9.14
CA GLU A 149 12.45 -1.01 -9.49
C GLU A 149 12.60 0.06 -8.39
N GLY A 150 13.08 -0.33 -7.20
CA GLY A 150 13.22 0.55 -6.04
C GLY A 150 11.89 0.99 -5.44
N ILE A 151 10.88 0.12 -5.45
CA ILE A 151 9.51 0.45 -4.98
C ILE A 151 8.95 -0.57 -3.98
N LEU A 152 9.78 -1.43 -3.40
CA LEU A 152 9.31 -2.50 -2.51
C LEU A 152 8.70 -1.91 -1.22
N GLU A 153 9.44 -1.03 -0.57
CA GLU A 153 9.04 -0.36 0.67
C GLU A 153 7.79 0.49 0.45
N GLU A 154 7.74 1.27 -0.64
CA GLU A 154 6.60 2.12 -1.01
C GLU A 154 5.36 1.30 -1.31
N THR A 155 5.52 0.15 -1.97
CA THR A 155 4.41 -0.80 -2.19
C THR A 155 3.90 -1.33 -0.86
N LEU A 156 4.79 -1.71 0.06
CA LEU A 156 4.36 -2.19 1.37
C LEU A 156 3.70 -1.09 2.21
N VAL A 157 4.14 0.17 2.10
CA VAL A 157 3.45 1.32 2.71
C VAL A 157 2.01 1.40 2.19
N HIS A 158 1.81 1.31 0.88
CA HIS A 158 0.48 1.30 0.27
C HIS A 158 -0.38 0.14 0.79
N GLU A 159 0.10 -1.10 0.74
CA GLU A 159 -0.67 -2.27 1.18
C GLU A 159 -0.95 -2.26 2.70
N ALA A 160 -0.02 -1.74 3.50
CA ALA A 160 -0.19 -1.64 4.94
C ALA A 160 -1.21 -0.55 5.31
N CYS A 161 -1.45 0.46 4.47
CA CYS A 161 -2.57 1.39 4.63
C CYS A 161 -3.91 0.67 4.54
N HIS A 162 -4.10 -0.22 3.56
CA HIS A 162 -5.32 -1.03 3.47
C HIS A 162 -5.53 -1.90 4.70
N THR A 163 -4.44 -2.35 5.31
CA THR A 163 -4.50 -3.24 6.46
C THR A 163 -4.82 -2.49 7.76
N SER A 164 -4.18 -1.35 7.98
CA SER A 164 -4.18 -0.66 9.28
C SER A 164 -4.96 0.66 9.31
N LEU A 165 -5.33 1.24 8.17
CA LEU A 165 -6.00 2.54 8.12
C LEU A 165 -7.42 2.47 7.56
N ASP A 166 -7.70 1.59 6.60
CA ASP A 166 -8.99 1.59 5.89
C ASP A 166 -10.19 1.34 6.81
N LEU A 167 -10.06 0.45 7.80
CA LEU A 167 -11.15 0.15 8.73
C LEU A 167 -11.56 1.38 9.55
N ASP A 168 -10.56 2.09 10.09
CA ASP A 168 -10.77 3.23 10.97
C ASP A 168 -11.11 4.51 10.20
N HIS A 169 -10.48 4.72 9.03
CA HIS A 169 -10.48 5.99 8.32
C HIS A 169 -11.26 5.95 7.00
N GLY A 170 -11.30 4.80 6.32
CA GLY A 170 -11.91 4.66 4.99
C GLY A 170 -13.35 5.14 4.95
N ASN A 171 -14.15 4.94 6.01
CA ASN A 171 -15.52 5.44 6.09
C ASN A 171 -15.71 6.56 7.12
N ALA A 172 -14.63 7.08 7.70
CA ALA A 172 -14.69 8.16 8.66
C ALA A 172 -15.24 9.43 8.00
N LYS A 173 -16.15 10.12 8.69
CA LYS A 173 -16.75 11.37 8.20
C LYS A 173 -15.69 12.43 7.87
N GLY A 174 -14.62 12.50 8.67
CA GLY A 174 -13.51 13.42 8.45
C GLY A 174 -12.77 13.17 7.15
N TRP A 175 -12.40 11.91 6.88
CA TRP A 175 -11.74 11.53 5.62
C TRP A 175 -12.63 11.81 4.41
N ARG A 176 -13.89 11.39 4.46
CA ARG A 176 -14.84 11.62 3.35
C ARG A 176 -15.15 13.09 3.11
N ALA A 177 -15.10 13.92 4.15
CA ALA A 177 -15.23 15.36 4.00
C ALA A 177 -13.99 15.98 3.36
N ALA A 178 -12.78 15.56 3.75
CA ALA A 178 -11.52 15.99 3.15
C ALA A 178 -11.44 15.60 1.67
N GLN A 179 -11.64 14.32 1.35
CA GLN A 179 -11.69 13.80 -0.02
C GLN A 179 -12.67 14.57 -0.92
N LYS A 180 -13.82 15.02 -0.39
CA LYS A 180 -14.79 15.81 -1.16
C LYS A 180 -14.37 17.27 -1.33
N ALA A 181 -13.58 17.80 -0.40
CA ALA A 181 -13.10 19.17 -0.41
C ALA A 181 -11.84 19.34 -1.26
N ASP A 182 -11.11 18.25 -1.54
CA ASP A 182 -9.97 18.26 -2.44
C ASP A 182 -10.41 18.58 -3.88
N ASP A 183 -9.65 19.47 -4.54
CA ASP A 183 -9.91 19.85 -5.93
C ASP A 183 -9.68 18.69 -6.91
N GLU A 184 -8.80 17.75 -6.55
CA GLU A 184 -8.49 16.54 -7.31
C GLU A 184 -7.81 15.47 -6.42
N PHE A 185 -7.90 14.21 -6.83
CA PHE A 185 -7.20 13.08 -6.22
C PHE A 185 -5.69 13.13 -6.50
N ILE A 186 -4.91 12.53 -5.59
CA ILE A 186 -3.44 12.45 -5.74
C ILE A 186 -3.01 11.59 -6.93
N SER A 187 -3.78 10.57 -7.29
CA SER A 187 -3.51 9.71 -8.44
C SER A 187 -4.77 9.32 -9.21
N THR A 188 -4.61 8.91 -10.48
CA THR A 188 -5.74 8.38 -11.26
C THR A 188 -6.27 7.10 -10.63
N TYR A 189 -5.42 6.29 -10.00
CA TYR A 189 -5.85 5.10 -9.28
C TYR A 189 -6.73 5.42 -8.07
N ALA A 190 -6.34 6.41 -7.26
CA ALA A 190 -7.18 6.95 -6.19
C ALA A 190 -8.51 7.48 -6.71
N LYS A 191 -8.50 8.20 -7.84
CA LYS A 191 -9.70 8.74 -8.49
C LYS A 191 -10.67 7.66 -8.99
N ASP A 192 -10.15 6.59 -9.60
CA ASP A 192 -10.96 5.50 -10.15
C ASP A 192 -11.54 4.61 -9.04
N TYR A 193 -10.86 4.52 -7.89
CA TYR A 193 -11.25 3.71 -6.74
C TYR A 193 -11.26 4.51 -5.42
N PRO A 194 -12.02 5.61 -5.32
CA PRO A 194 -11.87 6.59 -4.24
C PRO A 194 -12.30 6.05 -2.87
N LYS A 195 -13.02 4.94 -2.84
CA LYS A 195 -13.38 4.29 -1.58
C LYS A 195 -12.32 3.36 -1.04
N ARG A 196 -11.40 2.91 -1.88
CA ARG A 196 -10.39 1.90 -1.57
C ARG A 196 -8.98 2.48 -1.58
N GLU A 197 -8.64 3.25 -2.60
CA GLU A 197 -7.24 3.60 -2.91
C GLU A 197 -6.81 4.96 -2.40
N ASP A 198 -7.77 5.84 -2.08
CA ASP A 198 -7.46 7.23 -1.74
C ASP A 198 -6.56 7.38 -0.52
N ILE A 199 -6.78 6.59 0.54
CA ILE A 199 -5.92 6.61 1.74
C ILE A 199 -4.52 6.09 1.40
N ALA A 200 -4.43 4.91 0.77
CA ALA A 200 -3.16 4.25 0.50
C ALA A 200 -2.25 5.08 -0.42
N GLU A 201 -2.84 5.67 -1.46
CA GLU A 201 -2.13 6.55 -2.39
C GLU A 201 -1.75 7.88 -1.72
N SER A 202 -2.65 8.49 -0.95
CA SER A 202 -2.36 9.77 -0.30
C SER A 202 -1.33 9.65 0.82
N PHE A 203 -1.36 8.57 1.61
CA PHE A 203 -0.50 8.39 2.77
C PHE A 203 0.98 8.37 2.39
N LEU A 204 1.36 7.66 1.31
CA LEU A 204 2.74 7.62 0.85
C LEU A 204 3.25 9.03 0.53
N THR A 205 2.48 9.80 -0.24
CA THR A 205 2.89 11.17 -0.60
C THR A 205 2.98 12.09 0.62
N TRP A 206 2.06 11.96 1.58
CA TRP A 206 2.11 12.69 2.83
C TRP A 206 3.34 12.32 3.66
N LEU A 207 3.64 11.03 3.79
CA LEU A 207 4.82 10.54 4.50
C LEU A 207 6.10 11.14 3.91
N VAL A 208 6.19 11.13 2.58
CA VAL A 208 7.34 11.68 1.87
C VAL A 208 7.49 13.18 2.10
N VAL A 209 6.47 13.97 1.80
CA VAL A 209 6.54 15.43 1.94
C VAL A 209 6.76 15.83 3.41
N ARG A 210 6.18 15.10 4.36
CA ARG A 210 6.23 15.50 5.77
C ARG A 210 7.51 15.07 6.49
N HIS A 211 8.08 13.93 6.11
CA HIS A 211 9.14 13.28 6.88
C HIS A 211 10.39 12.90 6.07
N LEU A 212 10.30 12.87 4.73
CA LEU A 212 11.38 12.44 3.84
C LEU A 212 11.59 13.44 2.70
N SER A 213 11.28 14.71 2.92
CA SER A 213 11.30 15.74 1.87
C SER A 213 12.70 15.99 1.32
N ASP A 214 13.74 15.70 2.09
CA ASP A 214 15.15 15.77 1.68
C ASP A 214 15.53 14.69 0.66
N ARG A 215 14.67 13.69 0.46
CA ARG A 215 14.86 12.57 -0.47
C ARG A 215 14.13 12.73 -1.79
N VAL A 216 13.34 13.79 -1.93
CA VAL A 216 12.65 14.16 -3.16
C VAL A 216 13.16 15.50 -3.65
N SER A 217 13.51 15.58 -4.93
CA SER A 217 14.04 16.79 -5.60
C SER A 217 13.04 17.34 -6.60
#